data_AF-A0A940V502-F1
#
_entry.id   AF-A0A940V502-F1
#
_cell.length_a   1.000
_cell.length_b   1.000
_cell.length_c   1.000
_cell.angle_alpha   90.00
_cell.angle_beta   90.00
_cell.angle_gamma   90.00
#
_symmetry.space_group_name_H-M   'P 1'
#
loop_
_entity.id
_entity.type
_entity.pdbx_description
1 polymer ?
#
loop_
_entity_poly.entity_id
_entity_poly.type
_entity_poly.pdbx_seq_one_letter_code
_entity_poly.pdbx_strand_id
1 'polypeptide(L)'
;MNLKRVGNQTLVFTNPPVILSSYSVVGPKEGQGPLGKTFNKIWEDGLNGEKSWEIAESKMLQEAMQGALDQASVQKEQIDFMLAGDLLNQIISANFA
;
A
#
# COMPACT_ATOMS: atom_id res chain seq x y z
N MET A 1 17.77 0.29 -30.53
CA MET A 1 16.93 0.65 -29.37
C MET A 1 16.29 -0.63 -28.85
N ASN A 2 16.66 -1.10 -27.66
CA ASN A 2 15.96 -2.23 -27.03
C ASN A 2 14.56 -1.72 -26.64
N LEU A 3 13.56 -2.09 -27.43
CA LEU A 3 12.17 -1.75 -27.17
C LEU A 3 11.75 -2.46 -25.87
N LYS A 4 11.70 -1.69 -24.77
CA LYS A 4 11.14 -2.12 -23.47
C LYS A 4 9.63 -2.40 -23.52
N ARG A 5 8.99 -2.23 -24.69
CA ARG A 5 7.56 -2.41 -24.92
C ARG A 5 7.36 -3.47 -25.99
N VAL A 6 6.58 -4.49 -25.68
CA VAL A 6 6.14 -5.54 -26.61
C VAL A 6 4.69 -5.26 -26.98
N GLY A 7 4.40 -5.18 -28.29
CA GLY A 7 3.08 -4.80 -28.78
C GLY A 7 2.64 -3.42 -28.31
N ASN A 8 1.34 -3.26 -28.08
CA ASN A 8 0.76 -1.95 -27.79
C ASN A 8 0.74 -1.58 -26.31
N GLN A 9 0.77 -2.49 -25.34
CA GLN A 9 0.52 -2.11 -23.95
C GLN A 9 1.34 -2.90 -22.92
N THR A 10 2.31 -3.71 -23.36
CA THR A 10 3.07 -4.59 -22.47
C THR A 10 4.51 -4.07 -22.33
N LEU A 11 4.99 -3.93 -21.10
CA LEU A 11 6.38 -3.61 -20.82
C LEU A 11 7.14 -4.88 -20.46
N VAL A 12 8.33 -5.04 -21.03
CA VAL A 12 9.27 -6.12 -20.70
C VAL A 12 10.55 -5.49 -20.18
N PHE A 13 10.84 -5.77 -18.91
CA PHE A 13 12.01 -5.24 -18.22
C PHE A 13 13.24 -6.09 -18.52
N THR A 14 14.34 -5.44 -18.90
CA THR A 14 15.64 -6.12 -19.07
C THR A 14 16.20 -6.60 -17.72
N ASN A 15 15.95 -5.84 -16.65
CA ASN A 15 16.18 -6.25 -15.28
C ASN A 15 14.82 -6.27 -14.56
N PRO A 16 14.20 -7.44 -14.36
CA PRO A 16 12.87 -7.54 -13.78
C PRO A 16 12.83 -6.99 -12.35
N PRO A 17 11.82 -6.17 -12.00
CA PRO A 17 11.60 -5.80 -10.60
C PRO A 17 11.18 -7.04 -9.79
N VAL A 18 11.45 -7.01 -8.49
CA VAL A 18 11.02 -8.02 -7.53
C VAL A 18 10.17 -7.38 -6.44
N ILE A 19 9.24 -8.16 -5.87
CA ILE A 19 8.46 -7.74 -4.70
C ILE A 19 9.23 -8.21 -3.47
N LEU A 20 9.78 -7.27 -2.70
CA LEU A 20 10.52 -7.60 -1.47
C LEU A 20 9.58 -7.96 -0.32
N SER A 21 8.46 -7.25 -0.21
CA SER A 21 7.45 -7.45 0.82
C SER A 21 6.10 -6.87 0.37
N SER A 22 5.06 -7.22 1.11
CA SER A 22 3.72 -6.65 0.96
C SER A 22 3.04 -6.64 2.31
N TYR A 23 2.37 -5.55 2.65
CA TYR A 23 1.63 -5.44 3.90
C TYR A 23 0.24 -4.87 3.64
N SER A 24 -0.74 -5.43 4.34
CA SER A 24 -2.15 -5.08 4.18
C SER A 24 -2.78 -4.76 5.53
N VAL A 25 -3.47 -3.63 5.58
CA VAL A 25 -4.27 -3.16 6.72
C VAL A 25 -5.71 -3.09 6.25
N VAL A 26 -6.63 -3.66 7.02
CA VAL A 26 -8.06 -3.70 6.67
C VAL A 26 -8.95 -3.37 7.87
N GLY A 27 -10.21 -3.06 7.59
CA GLY A 27 -11.24 -2.88 8.61
C GLY A 27 -11.81 -4.20 9.14
N PRO A 28 -12.75 -4.12 10.09
CA PRO A 28 -13.32 -5.29 10.77
C PRO A 28 -14.14 -6.17 9.81
N LYS A 29 -14.79 -5.58 8.79
CA LYS A 29 -15.61 -6.33 7.84
C LYS A 29 -14.77 -7.29 7.00
N GLU A 30 -13.65 -6.82 6.48
CA GLU A 30 -12.70 -7.61 5.71
C GLU A 30 -12.01 -8.65 6.60
N GLY A 31 -11.68 -8.28 7.85
CA GLY A 31 -11.09 -9.16 8.85
C GLY A 31 -11.99 -10.33 9.28
N GLN A 32 -13.32 -10.14 9.25
CA GLN A 32 -14.31 -11.21 9.48
C GLN A 32 -14.60 -12.03 8.22
N GLY A 33 -14.07 -11.60 7.07
CA GLY A 33 -14.22 -12.27 5.80
C GLY A 33 -13.39 -13.56 5.68
N PRO A 34 -13.59 -14.33 4.59
CA PRO A 34 -12.89 -15.60 4.36
C PRO A 34 -11.36 -15.45 4.25
N LEU A 35 -10.88 -14.24 3.93
CA LEU A 35 -9.46 -13.90 3.84
C LEU A 35 -8.92 -13.23 5.12
N GLY A 36 -9.72 -13.14 6.20
CA GLY A 36 -9.32 -12.43 7.41
C GLY A 36 -7.93 -12.79 7.94
N LYS A 37 -7.58 -14.08 7.87
CA LYS A 37 -6.29 -14.61 8.36
C LYS A 37 -5.09 -14.30 7.45
N THR A 38 -5.32 -13.75 6.25
CA THR A 38 -4.24 -13.43 5.31
C THR A 38 -3.78 -11.98 5.40
N PHE A 39 -4.59 -11.09 6.01
CA PHE A 39 -4.21 -9.70 6.20
C PHE A 39 -3.20 -9.56 7.34
N ASN A 40 -2.31 -8.59 7.23
CA ASN A 40 -1.26 -8.39 8.22
C ASN A 40 -1.77 -7.66 9.47
N LYS A 41 -2.72 -6.74 9.28
CA LYS A 41 -3.37 -5.99 10.35
C LYS A 41 -4.85 -5.81 10.08
N ILE A 42 -5.65 -6.01 11.12
CA ILE A 42 -7.09 -5.77 11.11
C ILE A 42 -7.37 -4.72 12.19
N TRP A 43 -8.00 -3.62 11.80
CA TRP A 43 -8.46 -2.60 12.74
C TRP A 43 -9.74 -3.05 13.44
N GLU A 44 -9.88 -2.63 14.70
CA GLU A 44 -11.02 -3.02 15.55
C GLU A 44 -12.32 -2.32 15.09
N ASP A 45 -12.21 -1.11 14.57
CA ASP A 45 -13.31 -0.34 14.00
C ASP A 45 -12.90 0.37 12.70
N GLY A 46 -13.84 1.08 12.05
CA GLY A 46 -13.59 1.74 10.77
C GLY A 46 -12.72 3.01 10.83
N LEU A 47 -12.68 3.71 11.97
CA LEU A 47 -11.89 4.92 12.15
C LEU A 47 -10.58 4.66 12.90
N ASN A 48 -10.44 3.49 13.53
CA ASN A 48 -9.35 3.14 14.43
C ASN A 48 -9.09 4.24 15.47
N GLY A 49 -10.17 4.78 16.03
CA GLY A 49 -10.16 5.88 17.00
C GLY A 49 -9.85 7.28 16.44
N GLU A 50 -9.71 7.44 15.11
CA GLU A 50 -9.42 8.73 14.50
C GLU A 50 -10.64 9.65 14.40
N LYS A 51 -10.38 10.96 14.25
CA LYS A 51 -11.41 12.01 14.28
C LYS A 51 -12.24 12.10 13.01
N SER A 52 -11.72 11.62 11.89
CA SER A 52 -12.41 11.63 10.58
C SER A 52 -11.93 10.47 9.71
N TRP A 53 -12.71 10.15 8.68
CA TRP A 53 -12.41 9.08 7.74
C TRP A 53 -11.14 9.35 6.93
N GLU A 54 -10.87 10.61 6.60
CA GLU A 54 -9.68 11.02 5.85
C GLU A 54 -8.40 10.81 6.67
N ILE A 55 -8.43 11.12 7.97
CA ILE A 55 -7.31 10.86 8.87
C ILE A 55 -7.11 9.36 9.06
N ALA A 56 -8.21 8.62 9.21
CA ALA A 56 -8.19 7.17 9.31
C ALA A 56 -7.56 6.54 8.05
N GLU A 57 -7.98 6.92 6.84
CA GLU A 57 -7.42 6.36 5.61
C GLU A 57 -5.93 6.72 5.42
N SER A 58 -5.53 7.95 5.72
CA SER A 58 -4.11 8.36 5.69
C SER A 58 -3.26 7.50 6.64
N LYS A 59 -3.72 7.31 7.88
CA LYS A 59 -3.04 6.46 8.86
C LYS A 59 -3.01 4.99 8.42
N MET A 60 -4.08 4.49 7.79
CA MET A 60 -4.13 3.14 7.24
C MET A 60 -3.05 2.94 6.17
N LEU A 61 -2.88 3.91 5.27
CA LEU A 61 -1.84 3.89 4.24
C LEU A 61 -0.43 3.94 4.86
N GLN A 62 -0.23 4.81 5.84
CA GLN A 62 1.05 4.91 6.56
C GLN A 62 1.41 3.60 7.28
N GLU A 63 0.45 2.97 7.96
CA GLU A 63 0.66 1.68 8.61
C GLU A 63 0.98 0.56 7.61
N ALA A 64 0.30 0.54 6.45
CA ALA A 64 0.58 -0.42 5.40
C ALA A 64 1.98 -0.22 4.81
N MET A 65 2.39 1.02 4.54
CA MET A 65 3.72 1.34 4.06
C MET A 65 4.80 0.93 5.08
N GLN A 66 4.65 1.35 6.34
CA GLN A 66 5.61 1.03 7.39
C GLN A 66 5.73 -0.48 7.60
N GLY A 67 4.60 -1.20 7.65
CA GLY A 67 4.61 -2.66 7.79
C GLY A 67 5.32 -3.37 6.64
N ALA A 68 5.22 -2.86 5.40
CA ALA A 68 5.94 -3.40 4.25
C ALA A 68 7.45 -3.14 4.37
N LEU A 69 7.84 -1.93 4.77
CA LEU A 69 9.25 -1.57 5.01
C LEU A 69 9.88 -2.44 6.11
N ASP A 70 9.17 -2.61 7.23
CA ASP A 70 9.62 -3.42 8.37
C ASP A 70 9.81 -4.88 7.97
N GLN A 71 8.87 -5.47 7.23
CA GLN A 71 8.99 -6.84 6.71
C GLN A 71 10.17 -7.01 5.74
N ALA A 72 10.46 -6.00 4.93
CA ALA A 72 11.61 -6.01 4.03
C ALA A 72 12.93 -5.67 4.75
N SER A 73 12.89 -5.23 6.01
CA SER A 73 14.05 -4.67 6.74
C SER A 73 14.70 -3.51 5.98
N VAL A 74 13.88 -2.66 5.34
CA VAL A 74 14.31 -1.50 4.56
C VAL A 74 13.95 -0.22 5.32
N GLN A 75 14.90 0.70 5.41
CA GLN A 75 14.67 2.02 6.01
C GLN A 75 13.97 2.94 5.01
N LYS A 76 13.07 3.81 5.47
CA LYS A 76 12.33 4.73 4.58
C LYS A 76 13.25 5.62 3.75
N GLU A 77 14.43 5.98 4.27
CA GLU A 77 15.43 6.81 3.58
C GLU A 77 16.07 6.11 2.38
N GLN A 78 15.88 4.79 2.24
CA GLN A 78 16.36 4.00 1.10
C GLN A 78 15.34 3.93 -0.04
N ILE A 79 14.16 4.54 0.12
CA ILE A 79 13.11 4.55 -0.90
C ILE A 79 13.29 5.77 -1.79
N ASP A 80 13.58 5.54 -3.06
CA ASP A 80 13.76 6.61 -4.05
C ASP A 80 12.43 7.25 -4.48
N PHE A 81 11.37 6.44 -4.58
CA PHE A 81 10.06 6.87 -5.09
C PHE A 81 8.92 6.19 -4.34
N MET A 82 7.88 6.97 -4.04
CA MET A 82 6.59 6.48 -3.57
C MET A 82 5.55 6.73 -4.67
N LEU A 83 4.89 5.65 -5.11
CA LEU A 83 3.79 5.71 -6.06
C LEU A 83 2.52 5.32 -5.29
N ALA A 84 1.63 6.27 -5.06
CA ALA A 84 0.41 6.09 -4.28
C ALA A 84 -0.79 6.76 -4.95
N GLY A 85 -1.98 6.34 -4.55
CA GLY A 85 -3.26 6.89 -4.97
C GLY A 85 -4.38 6.40 -4.06
N ASP A 86 -5.47 7.15 -4.00
CA ASP A 86 -6.65 6.85 -3.18
C ASP A 86 -7.93 6.97 -4.01
N LEU A 87 -9.00 6.27 -3.62
CA LEU A 87 -10.27 6.36 -4.34
C LEU A 87 -11.04 7.65 -4.03
N LEU A 88 -10.72 8.31 -2.92
CA LEU A 88 -11.31 9.59 -2.48
C LEU A 88 -10.61 10.78 -3.14
N ASN A 89 -10.83 10.88 -4.45
CA ASN A 89 -10.32 11.96 -5.29
C ASN A 89 -8.79 11.96 -5.51
N GLN A 90 -8.10 10.83 -5.29
CA GLN A 90 -6.70 10.54 -5.68
C GLN A 90 -5.65 11.52 -5.11
N ILE A 91 -6.00 12.39 -4.16
CA ILE A 91 -5.17 13.52 -3.72
C ILE A 91 -5.12 13.65 -2.20
N ILE A 92 -5.97 12.97 -1.43
CA ILE A 92 -6.06 13.25 0.01
C ILE A 92 -5.09 12.36 0.76
N SER A 93 -5.34 11.05 0.79
CA SER A 93 -4.57 10.12 1.60
C SER A 93 -3.15 9.93 1.05
N ALA A 94 -2.97 9.98 -0.27
CA ALA A 94 -1.65 9.88 -0.89
C ALA A 94 -0.76 11.14 -0.72
N ASN A 95 -1.34 12.32 -0.52
CA ASN A 95 -0.59 13.59 -0.39
C ASN A 95 -0.22 13.91 1.08
N PHE A 96 -0.96 13.35 2.04
CA PHE A 96 -0.71 13.54 3.47
C PHE A 96 0.02 12.35 4.14
N ALA A 97 0.22 11.25 3.42
CA ALA A 97 0.93 10.07 3.92
C ALA A 97 2.45 10.29 4.00
#